data_AF-A0A1C1D2P4-F1
#
_entry.id   AF-A0A1C1D2P4-F1
#
_cell.length_a   1.000
_cell.length_b   1.000
_cell.length_c   1.000
_cell.angle_alpha   90.00
_cell.angle_beta   90.00
_cell.angle_gamma   90.00
#
_symmetry.space_group_name_H-M   'P 1'
#
loop_
_entity.id
_entity.type
_entity.pdbx_description
1 polymer ?
#
loop_
_entity_poly.entity_id
_entity_poly.type
_entity_poly.pdbx_seq_one_letter_code
_entity_poly.pdbx_strand_id
1 'polypeptide(L)'
;MAPDVTRALELIDAAHREDPNAVTINGETIPYELHYAQKMTKFLDLHSPGADPLVVTAARAQHFRRWEIPRDTYPRTRAGYFAWRTFLKKRQAEQVKKICLDCSYSEEEASKVAALIAKEDLKKGEGKGDADAQVIEDVACLVFLDDQFDEFEEGHDEEKIISILQKTWVKMGARGQELALNMDLSDRAKELVGKALAG
;
A
#
# COMPACT_ATOMS: atom_id res chain seq x y z
N MET A 1 -4.08 -19.51 -20.69
CA MET A 1 -2.72 -18.97 -20.91
C MET A 1 -2.20 -18.52 -19.55
N ALA A 2 -0.89 -18.52 -19.31
CA ALA A 2 -0.37 -17.99 -18.06
C ALA A 2 -0.47 -16.45 -18.04
N PRO A 3 -0.66 -15.82 -16.88
CA PRO A 3 -0.59 -14.37 -16.73
C PRO A 3 0.73 -13.78 -17.26
N ASP A 4 0.66 -12.74 -18.10
CA ASP A 4 1.82 -11.95 -18.50
C ASP A 4 2.09 -10.86 -17.45
N VAL A 5 2.72 -11.28 -16.36
CA VAL A 5 3.03 -10.42 -15.21
C VAL A 5 3.92 -9.25 -15.64
N THR A 6 4.93 -9.51 -16.46
CA THR A 6 5.87 -8.47 -16.93
C THR A 6 5.10 -7.36 -17.63
N ARG A 7 4.19 -7.71 -18.56
CA ARG A 7 3.38 -6.73 -19.25
C ARG A 7 2.42 -5.99 -18.32
N ALA A 8 1.82 -6.67 -17.34
CA ALA A 8 0.96 -6.03 -16.36
C ALA A 8 1.71 -4.97 -15.54
N LEU A 9 2.91 -5.29 -15.05
CA LEU A 9 3.75 -4.34 -14.30
C LEU A 9 4.19 -3.15 -15.17
N GLU A 10 4.52 -3.38 -16.46
CA GLU A 10 4.84 -2.29 -17.39
C GLU A 10 3.67 -1.30 -17.56
N LEU A 11 2.45 -1.81 -17.75
CA LEU A 11 1.25 -0.98 -17.91
C LEU A 11 0.87 -0.26 -16.61
N ILE A 12 1.06 -0.92 -15.47
CA ILE A 12 0.86 -0.31 -14.15
C ILE A 12 1.86 0.84 -13.94
N ASP A 13 3.15 0.58 -14.17
CA ASP A 13 4.19 1.59 -14.04
C ASP A 13 4.03 2.73 -15.05
N ALA A 14 3.55 2.45 -16.26
CA ALA A 14 3.24 3.48 -17.26
C ALA A 14 2.17 4.44 -16.74
N ALA A 15 1.11 3.93 -16.10
CA ALA A 15 0.11 4.77 -15.48
C ALA A 15 0.70 5.55 -14.28
N HIS A 16 1.44 4.90 -13.38
CA HIS A 16 2.06 5.57 -12.23
C HIS A 16 3.03 6.69 -12.63
N ARG A 17 3.68 6.59 -13.79
CA ARG A 17 4.51 7.67 -14.36
C ARG A 17 3.72 8.91 -14.77
N GLU A 18 2.39 8.82 -14.90
CA GLU A 18 1.53 9.96 -15.19
C GLU A 18 1.22 10.82 -13.94
N ASP A 19 1.66 10.41 -12.74
CA ASP A 19 1.52 11.21 -11.53
C ASP A 19 2.33 12.52 -11.64
N PRO A 20 1.69 13.70 -11.57
CA PRO A 20 2.40 14.98 -11.63
C PRO A 20 3.14 15.30 -10.33
N ASN A 21 2.83 14.63 -9.23
CA ASN A 21 3.57 14.77 -7.98
C ASN A 21 4.85 13.94 -8.07
N ALA A 22 5.95 14.45 -7.54
CA ALA A 22 7.24 13.78 -7.63
C ALA A 22 8.04 13.95 -6.34
N VAL A 23 8.93 12.98 -6.10
CA VAL A 23 9.93 13.01 -5.03
C VAL A 23 11.32 13.07 -5.67
N THR A 24 12.26 13.76 -5.02
CA THR A 24 13.66 13.77 -5.46
C THR A 24 14.50 12.92 -4.50
N ILE A 25 15.11 11.86 -5.02
CA ILE A 25 15.90 10.88 -4.26
C ILE A 25 17.25 10.76 -4.91
N ASN A 26 18.33 10.99 -4.16
CA ASN A 26 19.70 10.94 -4.68
C ASN A 26 19.93 11.79 -5.94
N GLY A 27 19.20 12.90 -6.07
CA GLY A 27 19.26 13.80 -7.22
C GLY A 27 18.39 13.40 -8.42
N GLU A 28 17.68 12.26 -8.36
CA GLU A 28 16.72 11.84 -9.38
C GLU A 28 15.30 12.19 -8.96
N THR A 29 14.55 12.82 -9.87
CA THR A 29 13.13 13.15 -9.66
C THR A 29 12.25 12.06 -10.26
N ILE A 30 11.41 11.43 -9.42
CA ILE A 30 10.57 10.28 -9.78
C ILE A 30 9.10 10.62 -9.45
N PRO A 31 8.14 10.34 -10.36
CA PRO A 31 6.71 10.42 -10.04
C PRO A 31 6.36 9.66 -8.75
N TYR A 32 5.58 10.27 -7.86
CA TYR A 32 5.43 9.80 -6.49
C TYR A 32 4.78 8.42 -6.41
N GLU A 33 3.68 8.17 -7.13
CA GLU A 33 3.08 6.83 -7.12
C GLU A 33 3.98 5.75 -7.76
N LEU A 34 4.88 6.11 -8.70
CA LEU A 34 5.86 5.15 -9.20
C LEU A 34 6.88 4.78 -8.11
N HIS A 35 7.39 5.78 -7.40
CA HIS A 35 8.28 5.58 -6.25
C HIS A 35 7.62 4.73 -5.17
N TYR A 36 6.38 5.05 -4.80
CA TYR A 36 5.59 4.29 -3.85
C TYR A 36 5.40 2.82 -4.31
N ALA A 37 5.04 2.59 -5.57
CA ALA A 37 4.89 1.26 -6.14
C ALA A 37 6.20 0.45 -6.13
N GLN A 38 7.34 1.10 -6.33
CA GLN A 38 8.65 0.45 -6.22
C GLN A 38 8.99 0.08 -4.77
N LYS A 39 8.63 0.93 -3.80
CA LYS A 39 8.74 0.60 -2.37
C LYS A 39 7.85 -0.58 -1.99
N MET A 40 6.62 -0.63 -2.51
CA MET A 40 5.73 -1.79 -2.31
C MET A 40 6.40 -3.09 -2.79
N THR A 41 7.03 -3.10 -3.96
CA THR A 41 7.78 -4.27 -4.45
C THR A 41 8.96 -4.61 -3.53
N LYS A 42 9.79 -3.63 -3.15
CA LYS A 42 10.93 -3.84 -2.24
C LYS A 42 10.50 -4.51 -0.92
N PHE A 43 9.45 -4.00 -0.28
CA PHE A 43 8.98 -4.54 0.99
C PHE A 43 8.21 -5.87 0.81
N LEU A 44 7.56 -6.10 -0.32
CA LEU A 44 6.99 -7.41 -0.65
C LEU A 44 8.09 -8.47 -0.74
N ASP A 45 9.20 -8.19 -1.43
CA ASP A 45 10.32 -9.12 -1.57
C ASP A 45 10.98 -9.45 -0.22
N LEU A 46 10.98 -8.50 0.73
CA LEU A 46 11.44 -8.74 2.10
C LEU A 46 10.42 -9.54 2.94
N HIS A 47 9.12 -9.30 2.74
CA HIS A 47 8.04 -9.94 3.50
C HIS A 47 7.78 -11.37 3.05
N SER A 48 7.57 -11.57 1.76
CA SER A 48 7.28 -12.86 1.11
C SER A 48 8.15 -13.00 -0.14
N PRO A 49 9.42 -13.44 0.01
CA PRO A 49 10.26 -13.77 -1.13
C PRO A 49 9.58 -14.80 -2.03
N GLY A 50 9.44 -14.50 -3.33
CA GLY A 50 8.73 -15.37 -4.27
C GLY A 50 7.21 -15.36 -4.10
N ALA A 51 6.64 -14.22 -3.68
CA ALA A 51 5.19 -14.01 -3.63
C ALA A 51 4.49 -14.40 -4.94
N ASP A 52 3.24 -14.85 -4.82
CA ASP A 52 2.42 -15.23 -5.96
C ASP A 52 2.29 -14.06 -6.98
N PRO A 53 2.32 -14.34 -8.29
CA PRO A 53 2.15 -13.33 -9.35
C PRO A 53 0.99 -12.35 -9.14
N LEU A 54 -0.13 -12.80 -8.58
CA LEU A 54 -1.30 -11.96 -8.31
C LEU A 54 -1.01 -10.97 -7.17
N VAL A 55 -0.30 -11.41 -6.13
CA VAL A 55 0.15 -10.56 -5.01
C VAL A 55 1.17 -9.54 -5.49
N VAL A 56 2.14 -9.96 -6.32
CA VAL A 56 3.12 -9.05 -6.97
C VAL A 56 2.41 -7.96 -7.77
N THR A 57 1.42 -8.35 -8.57
CA THR A 57 0.64 -7.41 -9.38
C THR A 57 -0.16 -6.45 -8.52
N ALA A 58 -0.85 -6.95 -7.49
CA ALA A 58 -1.64 -6.13 -6.57
C ALA A 58 -0.76 -5.14 -5.77
N ALA A 59 0.42 -5.58 -5.31
CA ALA A 59 1.35 -4.72 -4.59
C ALA A 59 1.88 -3.59 -5.48
N ARG A 60 2.27 -3.90 -6.73
CA ARG A 60 2.70 -2.88 -7.69
C ARG A 60 1.60 -1.89 -8.04
N ALA A 61 0.35 -2.37 -8.10
CA ALA A 61 -0.83 -1.56 -8.38
C ALA A 61 -1.40 -0.83 -7.15
N GLN A 62 -0.77 -0.93 -5.98
CA GLN A 62 -1.22 -0.21 -4.80
C GLN A 62 -1.27 1.30 -5.11
N HIS A 63 -2.38 1.95 -4.72
CA HIS A 63 -2.66 3.36 -5.01
C HIS A 63 -2.72 3.73 -6.51
N PHE A 64 -3.02 2.77 -7.40
CA PHE A 64 -3.17 3.03 -8.84
C PHE A 64 -3.99 4.29 -9.17
N ARG A 65 -3.41 5.23 -9.94
CA ARG A 65 -4.08 6.49 -10.34
C ARG A 65 -4.73 7.26 -9.19
N ARG A 66 -4.17 7.19 -7.98
CA ARG A 66 -4.73 7.84 -6.79
C ARG A 66 -4.67 9.37 -6.87
N TRP A 67 -3.61 9.94 -7.47
CA TRP A 67 -3.43 11.39 -7.63
C TRP A 67 -4.58 12.05 -8.39
N GLU A 68 -5.25 11.31 -9.27
CA GLU A 68 -6.38 11.83 -10.06
C GLU A 68 -7.61 12.16 -9.22
N ILE A 69 -7.69 11.63 -7.98
CA ILE A 69 -8.78 11.88 -7.05
C ILE A 69 -8.20 12.43 -5.73
N PRO A 70 -7.83 13.72 -5.70
CA PRO A 70 -7.25 14.34 -4.51
C PRO A 70 -8.17 14.25 -3.28
N ARG A 71 -7.55 14.19 -2.08
CA ARG A 71 -8.30 14.05 -0.82
C ARG A 71 -9.26 15.22 -0.57
N ASP A 72 -8.95 16.42 -1.02
CA ASP A 72 -9.77 17.63 -0.83
C ASP A 72 -11.05 17.67 -1.68
N THR A 73 -11.21 16.76 -2.65
CA THR A 73 -12.47 16.55 -3.39
C THR A 73 -13.61 15.98 -2.52
N TYR A 74 -13.29 15.55 -1.29
CA TYR A 74 -14.25 15.06 -0.29
C TYR A 74 -14.21 15.91 0.98
N PRO A 75 -15.31 16.04 1.74
CA PRO A 75 -15.32 16.79 3.01
C PRO A 75 -14.18 16.40 3.95
N ARG A 76 -13.55 17.36 4.63
CA ARG A 76 -12.47 17.13 5.62
C ARG A 76 -13.02 16.63 6.98
N THR A 77 -13.83 15.58 6.91
CA THR A 77 -14.39 14.86 8.06
C THR A 77 -13.95 13.40 8.03
N ARG A 78 -14.10 12.70 9.16
CA ARG A 78 -13.83 11.26 9.23
C ARG A 78 -14.69 10.46 8.23
N ALA A 79 -15.97 10.82 8.10
CA ALA A 79 -16.87 10.20 7.13
C ALA A 79 -16.43 10.47 5.68
N GLY A 80 -16.05 11.71 5.36
CA GLY A 80 -15.53 12.06 4.04
C GLY A 80 -14.24 11.32 3.68
N TYR A 81 -13.33 11.13 4.65
CA TYR A 81 -12.12 10.34 4.46
C TYR A 81 -12.43 8.87 4.13
N PHE A 82 -13.38 8.25 4.84
CA PHE A 82 -13.77 6.87 4.54
C PHE A 82 -14.46 6.74 3.18
N ALA A 83 -15.35 7.68 2.83
CA ALA A 83 -15.99 7.71 1.53
C ALA A 83 -14.95 7.79 0.38
N TRP A 84 -13.97 8.70 0.51
CA TRP A 84 -12.87 8.83 -0.43
C TRP A 84 -12.08 7.53 -0.59
N ARG A 85 -11.70 6.88 0.52
CA ARG A 85 -10.97 5.60 0.48
C ARG A 85 -11.75 4.47 -0.16
N THR A 86 -13.04 4.36 0.16
CA THR A 86 -13.93 3.35 -0.44
C THR A 86 -14.04 3.55 -1.95
N PHE A 87 -14.22 4.80 -2.39
CA PHE A 87 -14.25 5.13 -3.80
C PHE A 87 -12.94 4.78 -4.51
N LEU A 88 -11.80 5.21 -3.97
CA LEU A 88 -10.48 4.94 -4.53
C LEU A 88 -10.23 3.45 -4.74
N LYS A 89 -10.43 2.65 -3.69
CA LYS A 89 -10.22 1.20 -3.73
C LYS A 89 -11.04 0.51 -4.81
N LYS A 90 -12.32 0.87 -4.93
CA LYS A 90 -13.21 0.34 -5.97
C LYS A 90 -12.72 0.72 -7.37
N ARG A 91 -12.43 2.01 -7.58
CA ARG A 91 -11.94 2.52 -8.87
C ARG A 91 -10.62 1.85 -9.28
N GLN A 92 -9.70 1.72 -8.34
CA GLN A 92 -8.40 1.09 -8.53
C GLN A 92 -8.54 -0.38 -8.93
N ALA A 93 -9.36 -1.13 -8.18
CA ALA A 93 -9.65 -2.53 -8.46
C ALA A 93 -10.25 -2.71 -9.88
N GLU A 94 -11.22 -1.88 -10.27
CA GLU A 94 -11.85 -1.94 -11.59
C GLU A 94 -10.87 -1.63 -12.74
N GLN A 95 -9.99 -0.65 -12.56
CA GLN A 95 -9.02 -0.26 -13.58
C GLN A 95 -7.91 -1.30 -13.75
N VAL A 96 -7.36 -1.80 -12.64
CA VAL A 96 -6.28 -2.77 -12.67
C VAL A 96 -6.78 -4.13 -13.14
N LYS A 97 -8.02 -4.51 -12.81
CA LYS A 97 -8.65 -5.71 -13.38
C LYS A 97 -8.61 -5.72 -14.91
N LYS A 98 -8.90 -4.59 -15.56
CA LYS A 98 -8.83 -4.48 -17.03
C LYS A 98 -7.42 -4.70 -17.55
N ILE A 99 -6.42 -4.10 -16.90
CA ILE A 99 -5.00 -4.33 -17.24
C ILE A 99 -4.66 -5.82 -17.12
N CYS A 100 -5.07 -6.49 -16.04
CA CYS A 100 -4.81 -7.91 -15.87
C CYS A 100 -5.43 -8.75 -17.00
N LEU A 101 -6.69 -8.48 -17.37
CA LEU A 101 -7.36 -9.18 -18.48
C LEU A 101 -6.65 -8.97 -19.82
N ASP A 102 -6.19 -7.73 -20.10
CA ASP A 102 -5.40 -7.41 -21.29
C ASP A 102 -4.03 -8.10 -21.28
N CYS A 103 -3.53 -8.48 -20.10
CA CYS A 103 -2.28 -9.22 -19.88
C CYS A 103 -2.48 -10.73 -19.69
N SER A 104 -3.55 -11.30 -20.24
CA SER A 104 -3.81 -12.75 -20.23
C SER A 104 -4.05 -13.38 -18.84
N TYR A 105 -4.36 -12.59 -17.82
CA TYR A 105 -4.91 -13.13 -16.56
C TYR A 105 -6.31 -13.65 -16.86
N SER A 106 -6.65 -14.82 -16.31
CA SER A 106 -8.03 -15.30 -16.32
C SER A 106 -8.94 -14.36 -15.53
N GLU A 107 -10.25 -14.50 -15.73
CA GLU A 107 -11.25 -13.72 -15.00
C GLU A 107 -11.13 -13.92 -13.47
N GLU A 108 -10.79 -15.13 -13.04
CA GLU A 108 -10.57 -15.46 -11.63
C GLU A 108 -9.32 -14.77 -11.07
N GLU A 109 -8.19 -14.87 -11.77
CA GLU A 109 -6.92 -14.22 -11.40
C GLU A 109 -7.05 -12.69 -11.37
N ALA A 110 -7.66 -12.09 -12.40
CA ALA A 110 -7.88 -10.66 -12.47
C ALA A 110 -8.84 -10.17 -11.37
N SER A 111 -9.85 -10.97 -11.02
CA SER A 111 -10.77 -10.67 -9.91
C SER A 111 -10.08 -10.78 -8.56
N LYS A 112 -9.17 -11.75 -8.37
CA LYS A 112 -8.36 -11.86 -7.15
C LYS A 112 -7.45 -10.63 -6.99
N VAL A 113 -6.74 -10.19 -8.03
CA VAL A 113 -5.94 -8.95 -7.99
C VAL A 113 -6.80 -7.74 -7.60
N ALA A 114 -7.98 -7.61 -8.22
CA ALA A 114 -8.92 -6.54 -7.91
C ALA A 114 -9.38 -6.56 -6.44
N ALA A 115 -9.70 -7.74 -5.90
CA ALA A 115 -10.09 -7.93 -4.51
C ALA A 115 -8.97 -7.51 -3.53
N LEU A 116 -7.72 -7.86 -3.83
CA LEU A 116 -6.55 -7.47 -3.02
C LEU A 116 -6.37 -5.94 -2.99
N ILE A 117 -6.51 -5.27 -4.13
CA ILE A 117 -6.44 -3.80 -4.23
C ILE A 117 -7.59 -3.14 -3.47
N ALA A 118 -8.79 -3.73 -3.56
CA ALA A 118 -9.96 -3.28 -2.82
C ALA A 118 -9.84 -3.54 -1.29
N LYS A 119 -8.88 -4.36 -0.87
CA LYS A 119 -8.72 -4.87 0.50
C LYS A 119 -9.95 -5.64 0.96
N GLU A 120 -10.51 -6.43 0.05
CA GLU A 120 -11.59 -7.37 0.38
C GLU A 120 -11.07 -8.50 1.26
N ASP A 121 -11.94 -9.00 2.13
CA ASP A 121 -11.63 -10.01 3.16
C ASP A 121 -10.39 -9.74 4.05
N LEU A 122 -9.93 -8.48 4.12
CA LEU A 122 -8.92 -8.07 5.10
C LEU A 122 -9.57 -7.98 6.50
N LYS A 123 -9.33 -8.98 7.33
CA LYS A 123 -9.83 -9.01 8.72
C LYS A 123 -8.70 -8.72 9.70
N LYS A 124 -9.05 -8.09 10.83
CA LYS A 124 -8.08 -7.83 11.90
C LYS A 124 -7.66 -9.12 12.60
N GLY A 125 -6.35 -9.32 12.70
CA GLY A 125 -5.74 -10.48 13.30
C GLY A 125 -5.40 -11.53 12.24
N GLU A 126 -4.16 -12.01 12.32
CA GLU A 126 -3.58 -12.97 11.40
C GLU A 126 -4.45 -14.24 11.26
N GLY A 127 -4.57 -14.75 10.04
CA GLY A 127 -5.31 -15.97 9.71
C GLY A 127 -6.85 -15.86 9.75
N LYS A 128 -7.44 -14.67 9.94
CA LYS A 128 -8.90 -14.48 9.95
C LYS A 128 -9.50 -14.05 8.61
N GLY A 129 -8.66 -13.58 7.70
CA GLY A 129 -9.03 -13.11 6.38
C GLY A 129 -8.17 -13.75 5.30
N ASP A 130 -8.22 -13.18 4.11
CA ASP A 130 -7.36 -13.57 3.00
C ASP A 130 -5.88 -13.33 3.35
N ALA A 131 -5.06 -14.39 3.28
CA ALA A 131 -3.64 -14.34 3.59
C ALA A 131 -2.89 -13.38 2.65
N ASP A 132 -3.28 -13.32 1.38
CA ASP A 132 -2.68 -12.40 0.42
C ASP A 132 -3.05 -10.95 0.75
N ALA A 133 -4.29 -10.70 1.19
CA ALA A 133 -4.71 -9.37 1.61
C ALA A 133 -3.93 -8.90 2.85
N GLN A 134 -3.62 -9.82 3.77
CA GLN A 134 -2.75 -9.57 4.91
C GLN A 134 -1.33 -9.18 4.47
N VAL A 135 -0.74 -9.90 3.50
CA VAL A 135 0.57 -9.56 2.93
C VAL A 135 0.56 -8.14 2.34
N ILE A 136 -0.43 -7.78 1.52
CA ILE A 136 -0.49 -6.43 0.93
C ILE A 136 -0.69 -5.35 2.03
N GLU A 137 -1.47 -5.61 3.08
CA GLU A 137 -1.62 -4.66 4.19
C GLU A 137 -0.32 -4.52 5.00
N ASP A 138 0.40 -5.60 5.27
CA ASP A 138 1.71 -5.58 5.93
C ASP A 138 2.68 -4.70 5.14
N VAL A 139 2.83 -4.99 3.84
CA VAL A 139 3.72 -4.24 2.93
C VAL A 139 3.32 -2.76 2.88
N ALA A 140 2.03 -2.45 2.75
CA ALA A 140 1.58 -1.05 2.74
C ALA A 140 1.87 -0.31 4.07
N CYS A 141 1.81 -1.01 5.20
CA CYS A 141 2.16 -0.44 6.50
C CYS A 141 3.68 -0.22 6.62
N LEU A 142 4.50 -1.14 6.12
CA LEU A 142 5.96 -0.99 6.08
C LEU A 142 6.36 0.21 5.19
N VAL A 143 5.76 0.35 4.01
CA VAL A 143 6.00 1.53 3.15
C VAL A 143 5.58 2.82 3.83
N PHE A 144 4.45 2.84 4.55
CA PHE A 144 4.04 4.02 5.33
C PHE A 144 5.11 4.40 6.37
N LEU A 145 5.64 3.43 7.12
CA LEU A 145 6.69 3.67 8.11
C LEU A 145 8.00 4.16 7.47
N ASP A 146 8.37 3.63 6.30
CA ASP A 146 9.63 3.94 5.60
C ASP A 146 9.61 5.26 4.83
N ASP A 147 8.46 5.64 4.27
CA ASP A 147 8.37 6.70 3.26
C ASP A 147 7.56 7.91 3.70
N GLN A 148 6.56 7.71 4.55
CA GLN A 148 5.53 8.73 4.80
C GLN A 148 5.48 9.15 6.27
N PHE A 149 6.02 8.33 7.18
CA PHE A 149 5.77 8.51 8.61
C PHE A 149 6.39 9.78 9.18
N ASP A 150 7.64 10.11 8.82
CA ASP A 150 8.31 11.30 9.34
C ASP A 150 7.57 12.59 8.92
N GLU A 151 7.22 12.74 7.63
CA GLU A 151 6.40 13.88 7.16
C GLU A 151 4.99 13.88 7.78
N PHE A 152 4.40 12.69 7.96
CA PHE A 152 3.09 12.55 8.57
C PHE A 152 3.08 12.97 10.05
N GLU A 153 4.19 12.75 10.77
CA GLU A 153 4.39 13.11 12.18
C GLU A 153 4.38 14.62 12.39
N GLU A 154 5.08 15.37 11.54
CA GLU A 154 5.18 16.84 11.63
C GLU A 154 3.81 17.55 11.60
N GLY A 155 2.81 16.92 10.97
CA GLY A 155 1.47 17.47 10.82
C GLY A 155 0.48 17.20 11.97
N HIS A 156 0.86 16.44 13.00
CA HIS A 156 -0.08 15.98 14.04
C HIS A 156 0.52 15.97 15.45
N ASP A 157 -0.33 16.05 16.47
CA ASP A 157 0.09 15.88 17.86
C ASP A 157 0.48 14.42 18.20
N GLU A 158 1.29 14.24 19.24
CA GLU A 158 1.82 12.94 19.64
C GLU A 158 0.72 11.92 19.99
N GLU A 159 -0.38 12.34 20.61
CA GLU A 159 -1.51 11.46 20.94
C GLU A 159 -2.14 10.86 19.68
N LYS A 160 -2.35 11.72 18.67
CA LYS A 160 -2.85 11.32 17.36
C LYS A 160 -1.90 10.34 16.67
N ILE A 161 -0.59 10.60 16.74
CA ILE A 161 0.44 9.75 16.13
C ILE A 161 0.49 8.38 16.80
N ILE A 162 0.53 8.32 18.13
CA ILE A 162 0.45 7.07 18.90
C ILE A 162 -0.80 6.27 18.51
N SER A 163 -1.96 6.93 18.45
CA SER A 163 -3.23 6.29 18.07
C SER A 163 -3.24 5.77 16.63
N ILE A 164 -2.43 6.33 15.73
CA ILE A 164 -2.27 5.87 14.35
C ILE A 164 -1.31 4.69 14.31
N LEU A 165 -0.17 4.77 14.98
CA LEU A 165 0.79 3.67 15.10
C LEU A 165 0.15 2.42 15.69
N GLN A 166 -0.63 2.54 16.77
CA GLN A 166 -1.41 1.42 17.33
C GLN A 166 -2.36 0.80 16.29
N LYS A 167 -3.04 1.63 15.49
CA LYS A 167 -3.94 1.16 14.43
C LYS A 167 -3.19 0.51 13.27
N THR A 168 -2.01 1.02 12.93
CA THR A 168 -1.11 0.44 11.92
C THR A 168 -0.59 -0.91 12.41
N TRP A 169 -0.19 -1.02 13.68
CA TRP A 169 0.32 -2.25 14.28
C TRP A 169 -0.68 -3.40 14.27
N VAL A 170 -1.93 -3.15 14.71
CA VAL A 170 -2.98 -4.20 14.76
C VAL A 170 -3.50 -4.64 13.39
N LYS A 171 -3.11 -3.93 12.32
CA LYS A 171 -3.38 -4.36 10.95
C LYS A 171 -2.33 -5.33 10.43
N MET A 172 -1.11 -5.27 10.95
CA MET A 172 -0.02 -6.12 10.48
C MET A 172 -0.08 -7.51 11.11
N GLY A 173 0.31 -8.53 10.35
CA GLY A 173 0.59 -9.88 10.85
C GLY A 173 1.95 -9.96 11.54
N ALA A 174 2.28 -11.12 12.11
CA ALA A 174 3.54 -11.32 12.84
C ALA A 174 4.77 -10.99 11.97
N ARG A 175 4.75 -11.39 10.68
CA ARG A 175 5.85 -11.09 9.75
C ARG A 175 6.00 -9.59 9.47
N GLY A 176 4.90 -8.87 9.24
CA GLY A 176 4.92 -7.43 9.05
C GLY A 176 5.44 -6.69 10.29
N GLN A 177 5.01 -7.12 11.48
CA GLN A 177 5.48 -6.58 12.76
C GLN A 177 6.97 -6.84 13.00
N GLU A 178 7.45 -8.05 12.71
CA GLU A 178 8.87 -8.40 12.79
C GLU A 178 9.72 -7.51 11.88
N LEU A 179 9.30 -7.32 10.63
CA LEU A 179 9.99 -6.43 9.70
C LEU A 179 9.99 -4.99 10.20
N ALA A 180 8.86 -4.49 10.68
CA ALA A 180 8.73 -3.12 11.19
C ALA A 180 9.70 -2.83 12.34
N LEU A 181 9.93 -3.79 13.25
CA LEU A 181 10.87 -3.63 14.36
C LEU A 181 12.34 -3.59 13.93
N ASN A 182 12.66 -4.14 12.76
CA ASN A 182 14.00 -4.20 12.21
C ASN A 182 14.27 -3.11 11.16
N MET A 183 13.33 -2.20 10.93
CA MET A 183 13.50 -1.08 10.00
C MET A 183 14.47 -0.03 10.57
N ASP A 184 15.29 0.54 9.69
CA ASP A 184 16.14 1.68 10.03
C ASP A 184 15.34 2.99 9.97
N LEU A 185 14.47 3.18 10.97
CA LEU A 185 13.67 4.39 11.13
C LEU A 185 14.46 5.50 11.84
N SER A 186 13.98 6.74 11.73
CA SER A 186 14.47 7.87 12.52
C SER A 186 14.38 7.59 14.04
N ASP A 187 15.26 8.20 14.84
CA ASP A 187 15.22 8.04 16.31
C ASP A 187 13.85 8.44 16.89
N ARG A 188 13.24 9.48 16.31
CA ARG A 188 11.90 9.95 16.67
C ARG A 188 10.83 8.90 16.34
N ALA A 189 10.90 8.31 15.15
CA ALA A 189 9.97 7.25 14.77
C ALA A 189 10.12 6.00 15.66
N LYS A 190 11.34 5.59 15.98
CA LYS A 190 11.61 4.49 16.93
C LYS A 190 11.02 4.77 18.31
N GLU A 191 11.18 5.99 18.83
CA GLU A 191 10.57 6.42 20.10
C GLU A 191 9.04 6.30 20.07
N LEU A 192 8.40 6.83 19.04
CA LEU A 192 6.94 6.84 18.90
C LEU A 192 6.35 5.44 18.71
N VAL A 193 7.03 4.58 17.95
CA VAL A 193 6.66 3.16 17.84
C VAL A 193 6.75 2.50 19.22
N GLY A 194 7.84 2.72 19.97
CA GLY A 194 7.99 2.19 21.33
C GLY A 194 6.86 2.62 22.27
N LYS A 195 6.49 3.90 22.26
CA LYS A 195 5.34 4.42 23.04
C LYS A 195 4.02 3.76 22.62
N ALA A 196 3.79 3.60 21.32
CA ALA A 196 2.58 3.00 20.79
C ALA A 196 2.41 1.52 21.16
N LEU A 197 3.51 0.78 21.32
CA LEU A 197 3.48 -0.63 21.72
C LEU A 197 3.38 -0.84 23.23
N ALA A 198 3.72 0.17 24.04
CA ALA A 198 3.65 0.11 25.49
C ALA A 198 2.24 0.38 26.07
N GLY A 199 1.33 0.95 25.27
CA GLY A 199 -0.04 1.30 25.67
C GLY A 199 -1.09 0.46 24.97
#